data_AF-A0A1A6AU26-F1
#
_entry.id   AF-A0A1A6AU26-F1
#
_cell.length_a   1.000
_cell.length_b   1.000
_cell.length_c   1.000
_cell.angle_alpha   90.00
_cell.angle_beta   90.00
_cell.angle_gamma   90.00
#
_symmetry.space_group_name_H-M   'P 1'
#
loop_
_entity.id
_entity.type
_entity.pdbx_description
1 polymer ?
#
loop_
_entity_poly.entity_id
_entity_poly.type
_entity_poly.pdbx_seq_one_letter_code
_entity_poly.pdbx_strand_id
1 'polypeptide(L)'
;MASILNNIVKNTTDINDEVISGSMLSSAKGAADAYLNATMTSTTPELRALYASSLNQVVGGHSALTELVINRGWNNPYDSPTQQLSDVVNKAETTVE
;
A
#
# COMPACT_ATOMS: atom_id res chain seq x y z
N MET A 1 15.63 31.71 1.91
CA MET A 1 15.91 30.73 0.85
C MET A 1 15.29 29.35 1.12
N ALA A 2 15.28 28.84 2.36
CA ALA A 2 14.63 27.56 2.71
C ALA A 2 13.12 27.48 2.39
N SER A 3 12.39 28.62 2.43
CA SER A 3 10.96 28.64 2.13
C SER A 3 10.61 28.44 0.65
N ILE A 4 11.53 28.78 -0.28
CA ILE A 4 11.29 28.59 -1.72
C ILE A 4 11.52 27.13 -2.07
N LEU A 5 12.57 26.51 -1.53
CA LEU A 5 12.82 25.07 -1.67
C LEU A 5 11.70 24.23 -1.02
N ASN A 6 11.22 24.61 0.17
CA ASN A 6 10.06 23.95 0.79
C ASN A 6 8.78 24.08 -0.04
N ASN A 7 8.53 25.23 -0.67
CA ASN A 7 7.34 25.41 -1.50
C ASN A 7 7.45 24.70 -2.86
N ILE A 8 8.65 24.57 -3.42
CA ILE A 8 8.88 23.81 -4.66
C ILE A 8 8.64 22.31 -4.40
N VAL A 9 9.23 21.75 -3.34
CA VAL A 9 9.05 20.32 -3.00
C VAL A 9 7.59 19.99 -2.64
N LYS A 10 6.85 20.93 -2.04
CA LYS A 10 5.43 20.76 -1.71
C LYS A 10 4.50 20.88 -2.92
N ASN A 11 4.95 21.50 -4.02
CA ASN A 11 4.17 21.66 -5.26
C ASN A 11 4.50 20.61 -6.34
N THR A 12 5.56 19.81 -6.18
CA THR A 12 6.02 18.82 -7.19
C THR A 12 5.66 17.38 -6.84
N THR A 13 4.80 17.14 -5.85
CA THR A 13 4.35 15.77 -5.54
C THR A 13 2.91 15.85 -5.06
N ASP A 14 1.98 15.55 -5.97
CA ASP A 14 0.55 15.55 -5.69
C ASP A 14 0.19 14.29 -4.88
N ILE A 15 0.44 14.34 -3.57
CA ILE A 15 0.10 13.24 -2.65
C ILE A 15 -1.39 13.31 -2.35
N ASN A 16 -2.18 12.62 -3.18
CA ASN A 16 -3.61 12.44 -2.99
C ASN A 16 -3.95 11.12 -2.27
N ASP A 17 -5.22 10.93 -1.89
CA ASP A 17 -5.67 9.74 -1.15
C ASP A 17 -5.39 8.42 -1.89
N GLU A 18 -5.37 8.46 -3.23
CA GLU A 18 -5.07 7.30 -4.05
C GLU A 18 -3.59 6.88 -3.91
N VAL A 19 -2.67 7.84 -3.97
CA VAL A 19 -1.23 7.61 -3.72
C VAL A 19 -0.97 7.13 -2.29
N ILE A 20 -1.67 7.72 -1.31
CA ILE A 20 -1.59 7.31 0.10
C ILE A 20 -2.07 5.86 0.25
N SER A 21 -3.23 5.53 -0.33
CA SER A 21 -3.79 4.18 -0.24
C SER A 21 -2.91 3.12 -0.91
N GLY A 22 -2.29 3.44 -2.05
CA GLY A 22 -1.33 2.55 -2.72
C GLY A 22 -0.08 2.31 -1.87
N SER A 23 0.44 3.34 -1.21
CA SER A 23 1.54 3.23 -0.26
C SER A 23 1.16 2.37 0.94
N MET A 24 -0.01 2.59 1.52
CA MET A 24 -0.54 1.81 2.64
C MET A 24 -0.74 0.32 2.29
N LEU A 25 -1.30 0.02 1.11
CA LEU A 25 -1.43 -1.37 0.62
C LEU A 25 -0.06 -2.06 0.50
N SER A 26 0.94 -1.34 -0.02
CA SER A 26 2.30 -1.85 -0.17
C SER A 26 2.98 -2.09 1.19
N SER A 27 2.84 -1.15 2.14
CA SER A 27 3.32 -1.31 3.50
C SER A 27 2.63 -2.45 4.25
N ALA A 28 1.33 -2.64 4.06
CA ALA A 28 0.59 -3.73 4.68
C ALA A 28 1.04 -5.10 4.17
N LYS A 29 1.35 -5.24 2.87
CA LYS A 29 1.97 -6.47 2.32
C LYS A 29 3.32 -6.76 2.98
N GLY A 30 4.20 -5.76 3.04
CA GLY A 30 5.50 -5.91 3.71
C GLY A 30 5.39 -6.26 5.20
N ALA A 31 4.41 -5.67 5.90
CA ALA A 31 4.12 -6.01 7.28
C ALA A 31 3.60 -7.45 7.42
N ALA A 32 2.73 -7.90 6.52
CA ALA A 32 2.22 -9.27 6.50
C ALA A 32 3.35 -10.28 6.29
N ASP A 33 4.26 -10.03 5.34
CA ASP A 33 5.44 -10.88 5.11
C ASP A 33 6.33 -10.96 6.37
N ALA A 34 6.57 -9.82 7.02
CA ALA A 34 7.36 -9.76 8.24
C ALA A 34 6.71 -10.54 9.39
N TYR A 35 5.40 -10.39 9.60
CA TYR A 35 4.68 -11.11 10.65
C TYR A 35 4.57 -12.60 10.35
N LEU A 36 4.34 -13.00 9.09
CA LEU A 36 4.34 -14.40 8.69
C LEU A 36 5.70 -15.05 8.98
N ASN A 37 6.79 -14.40 8.57
CA ASN A 37 8.13 -14.89 8.85
C ASN A 37 8.37 -15.02 10.36
N ALA A 38 8.04 -13.98 11.13
CA ALA A 38 8.19 -13.99 12.59
C ALA A 38 7.35 -15.11 13.25
N THR A 39 6.13 -15.37 12.78
CA THR A 39 5.30 -16.50 13.23
C THR A 39 5.99 -17.84 12.98
N MET A 40 6.56 -18.05 11.79
CA MET A 40 7.20 -19.32 11.42
C MET A 40 8.54 -19.55 12.15
N THR A 41 9.32 -18.50 12.39
CA THR A 41 10.67 -18.62 12.98
C THR A 41 10.68 -18.49 14.51
N SER A 42 9.55 -18.16 15.14
CA SER A 42 9.46 -17.99 16.59
C SER A 42 9.62 -19.31 17.34
N THR A 43 10.61 -19.36 18.24
CA THR A 43 10.94 -20.54 19.05
C THR A 43 9.98 -20.75 20.21
N THR A 44 9.23 -19.72 20.65
CA THR A 44 8.27 -19.83 21.75
C THR A 44 6.82 -19.79 21.26
N PRO A 45 5.90 -20.56 21.88
CA PRO A 45 4.47 -20.52 21.54
C PRO A 45 3.82 -19.16 21.73
N GLU A 46 4.22 -18.39 22.74
CA GLU A 46 3.65 -17.09 23.08
C GLU A 46 3.96 -16.06 22.00
N LEU A 47 5.21 -15.99 21.52
CA LEU A 47 5.59 -15.10 20.44
C LEU A 47 4.94 -15.50 19.12
N ARG A 48 4.86 -16.81 18.84
CA ARG A 48 4.16 -17.31 17.66
C ARG A 48 2.70 -16.88 17.64
N ALA A 49 2.00 -16.99 18.76
CA ALA A 49 0.61 -16.56 18.90
C ALA A 49 0.45 -15.05 18.71
N LEU A 50 1.36 -14.24 19.28
CA LEU A 50 1.36 -12.79 19.14
C LEU A 50 1.53 -12.35 17.67
N TYR A 51 2.53 -12.89 16.98
CA TYR A 51 2.77 -12.55 15.57
C TYR A 51 1.67 -13.07 14.66
N ALA A 52 1.11 -14.25 14.93
CA ALA A 52 -0.03 -14.77 14.16
C ALA A 52 -1.27 -13.88 14.31
N SER A 53 -1.54 -13.39 15.52
CA SER A 53 -2.62 -12.43 15.76
C SER A 53 -2.40 -11.11 15.01
N SER A 54 -1.15 -10.60 15.03
CA SER A 54 -0.78 -9.37 14.31
C SER A 54 -0.90 -9.55 12.80
N LEU A 55 -0.48 -10.69 12.26
CA LEU A 55 -0.66 -11.06 10.85
C LEU A 55 -2.14 -11.00 10.45
N ASN A 56 -3.03 -11.60 11.25
CA ASN A 56 -4.47 -11.57 10.98
C ASN A 56 -5.03 -10.14 10.94
N GLN A 57 -4.58 -9.27 11.83
CA GLN A 57 -4.99 -7.86 11.83
C GLN A 57 -4.50 -7.13 10.57
N VAL A 58 -3.25 -7.35 10.15
CA VAL A 58 -2.70 -6.74 8.93
C VAL A 58 -3.43 -7.24 7.68
N VAL A 59 -3.73 -8.54 7.59
CA VAL A 59 -4.50 -9.12 6.47
C VAL A 59 -5.92 -8.55 6.42
N GLY A 60 -6.57 -8.40 7.58
CA GLY A 60 -7.89 -7.77 7.68
C GLY A 60 -7.85 -6.30 7.24
N GLY A 61 -6.87 -5.54 7.71
CA GLY A 61 -6.67 -4.15 7.31
C GLY A 61 -6.36 -3.99 5.83
N HIS A 62 -5.50 -4.83 5.26
CA HIS A 62 -5.20 -4.84 3.82
C HIS A 62 -6.47 -5.14 3.01
N SER A 63 -7.30 -6.09 3.44
CA SER A 63 -8.56 -6.41 2.77
C SER A 63 -9.53 -5.24 2.77
N ALA A 64 -9.74 -4.60 3.93
CA ALA A 64 -10.60 -3.41 4.05
C ALA A 64 -10.09 -2.24 3.20
N LEU A 65 -8.77 -2.02 3.15
CA LEU A 65 -8.18 -0.99 2.31
C LEU A 65 -8.32 -1.32 0.83
N THR A 66 -8.19 -2.59 0.44
CA THR A 66 -8.39 -3.04 -0.94
C THR A 66 -9.82 -2.76 -1.39
N GLU A 67 -10.80 -3.09 -0.55
CA GLU A 67 -12.21 -2.79 -0.80
C GLU A 67 -12.46 -1.28 -0.93
N LEU A 68 -11.83 -0.46 -0.08
CA LEU A 68 -11.91 1.00 -0.19
C LEU A 68 -11.38 1.51 -1.55
N VAL A 69 -10.22 1.04 -1.98
CA VAL A 69 -9.59 1.46 -3.26
C VAL A 69 -10.47 1.06 -4.45
N ILE A 70 -11.06 -0.14 -4.43
CA ILE A 70 -12.00 -0.60 -5.46
C ILE A 70 -13.27 0.27 -5.45
N ASN A 71 -13.86 0.50 -4.28
CA ASN A 71 -15.09 1.31 -4.14
C ASN A 71 -14.88 2.78 -4.54
N ARG A 72 -13.65 3.30 -4.43
CA ARG A 72 -13.28 4.64 -4.90
C ARG A 72 -12.98 4.72 -6.39
N GLY A 73 -12.93 3.59 -7.09
CA GLY A 73 -12.61 3.52 -8.52
C GLY A 73 -11.12 3.72 -8.85
N TRP A 74 -10.25 3.65 -7.83
CA TRP A 74 -8.80 3.77 -7.99
C TRP A 74 -8.13 2.48 -8.46
N ASN A 75 -8.84 1.35 -8.35
CA ASN A 75 -8.41 0.07 -8.91
C ASN A 75 -9.62 -0.67 -9.47
N ASN A 76 -9.47 -1.16 -10.70
CA ASN A 76 -10.50 -1.91 -11.43
C ASN A 76 -10.03 -3.36 -11.61
N PRO A 77 -10.29 -4.26 -10.64
CA PRO A 77 -9.68 -5.59 -10.61
C PRO A 77 -10.13 -6.52 -11.75
N TYR A 78 -11.26 -6.18 -12.40
CA TYR A 78 -11.85 -6.96 -13.48
C TYR A 78 -11.48 -6.47 -14.89
N ASP A 79 -10.70 -5.39 -14.99
CA ASP A 79 -10.16 -4.96 -16.28
C ASP A 79 -9.19 -6.01 -16.82
N SER A 80 -9.01 -6.07 -18.15
CA SER A 80 -8.07 -7.02 -18.72
C SER A 80 -6.64 -6.74 -18.22
N PRO A 81 -5.75 -7.75 -18.10
CA PRO A 81 -4.37 -7.52 -17.67
C PRO A 81 -3.64 -6.46 -18.51
N THR A 82 -3.93 -6.39 -19.81
CA THR A 82 -3.39 -5.37 -20.71
C THR A 82 -3.89 -3.97 -20.38
N GLN A 83 -5.17 -3.83 -20.02
CA GLN A 83 -5.76 -2.56 -19.61
C GLN A 83 -5.17 -2.10 -18.27
N GLN A 84 -5.14 -2.98 -17.26
CA GLN A 84 -4.56 -2.68 -15.96
C GLN A 84 -3.09 -2.24 -16.07
N LEU A 85 -2.28 -2.92 -16.90
CA LEU A 85 -0.90 -2.52 -17.14
C LEU A 85 -0.81 -1.15 -17.81
N SER A 86 -1.64 -0.90 -18.83
CA SER A 86 -1.66 0.39 -19.53
C SER A 86 -2.06 1.53 -18.59
N ASP A 87 -3.05 1.33 -17.73
CA ASP A 87 -3.50 2.31 -16.75
C ASP A 87 -2.40 2.65 -15.73
N VAL A 88 -1.67 1.63 -15.25
CA VAL A 88 -0.53 1.84 -14.34
C VAL A 88 0.60 2.61 -15.02
N VAL A 89 0.93 2.29 -16.28
CA VAL A 89 1.97 2.99 -17.04
C VAL A 89 1.57 4.45 -17.29
N ASN A 90 0.37 4.69 -17.81
CA ASN A 90 -0.16 6.04 -18.05
C ASN A 90 -0.13 6.88 -16.78
N LYS A 91 -0.54 6.29 -15.66
CA LYS A 91 -0.55 6.96 -14.37
C LYS A 91 0.85 7.25 -13.84
N ALA A 92 1.81 6.35 -14.05
CA ALA A 92 3.20 6.58 -13.67
C ALA A 92 3.81 7.75 -14.46
N GLU A 93 3.45 7.91 -15.73
CA GLU A 93 3.89 9.04 -16.56
C GLU A 93 3.34 10.38 -16.07
N THR A 94 2.09 10.42 -15.60
CA THR A 94 1.44 11.66 -15.14
C THR A 94 1.73 12.02 -13.67
N THR A 95 2.23 11.09 -12.85
CA THR A 95 2.46 11.31 -11.41
C THR A 95 3.83 11.96 -11.11
N VAL A 96 4.73 12.06 -12.10
CA VAL A 96 6.10 12.57 -11.94
C VAL A 96 6.27 14.02 -12.45
N GLU A 97 5.19 14.71 -12.83
CA GLU A 97 5.23 16.14 -13.18
C GLU A 97 5.14 17.08 -11.98
#